data_AF-A0A844E1Z8-F1
#
_entry.id   AF-A0A844E1Z8-F1
#
_cell.length_a   1.000
_cell.length_b   1.000
_cell.length_c   1.000
_cell.angle_alpha   90.00
_cell.angle_beta   90.00
_cell.angle_gamma   90.00
#
_symmetry.space_group_name_H-M   'P 1'
#
loop_
_entity.id
_entity.type
_entity.pdbx_description
1 polymer ?
#
loop_
_entity_poly.entity_id
_entity_poly.type
_entity_poly.pdbx_seq_one_letter_code
_entity_poly.pdbx_strand_id
1 'polypeptide(L)'
;MFGRKKMIPAGFAAMGILIAAMAFVGGCGTQNTDQNNQTNVSVEVSAGAENTQADTDVVCYIDGDAVSVEEYVLLAENHKNDILMRYTTEQVNQPDFWEQEIDGKVPAEQLETIISQDLTENYAIKHLAVEWKVTEDYTFEDLKAQMEEKNDAQSDSADTTDSYGLTAYDISKYYSYWYSNLQTKLMNQMIGNSKDYSDAQDVEAYITEKAEKSVIRPGGASATDVILETFAQ
;
A
#
# COMPACT_ATOMS: atom_id res chain seq x y z
N MET A 1 31.85 -14.38 39.30
CA MET A 1 31.41 -13.47 38.22
C MET A 1 29.94 -13.73 37.96
N PHE A 2 29.11 -12.70 38.11
CA PHE A 2 27.66 -12.73 37.96
C PHE A 2 27.27 -12.81 36.47
N GLY A 3 26.45 -13.79 36.10
CA GLY A 3 25.72 -13.82 34.83
C GLY A 3 24.25 -14.11 35.12
N ARG A 4 23.41 -13.07 35.06
CA ARG A 4 21.98 -13.13 35.38
C ARG A 4 21.23 -13.99 34.35
N LYS A 5 20.45 -14.96 34.83
CA LYS A 5 19.30 -15.50 34.11
C LYS A 5 18.28 -14.37 33.93
N LYS A 6 17.87 -14.08 32.70
CA LYS A 6 16.60 -13.39 32.44
C LYS A 6 15.60 -14.43 31.92
N MET A 7 14.62 -14.72 32.77
CA MET A 7 13.34 -15.31 32.38
C MET A 7 12.58 -14.29 31.54
N ILE A 8 11.99 -14.72 30.43
CA ILE A 8 10.90 -14.00 29.77
C ILE A 8 9.65 -14.88 29.99
N PRO A 9 8.54 -14.32 30.51
CA PRO A 9 7.36 -15.10 30.81
C PRO A 9 6.65 -15.53 29.52
N ALA A 10 6.11 -16.74 29.54
CA ALA A 10 5.11 -17.20 28.59
C ALA A 10 3.79 -16.46 28.81
N GLY A 11 3.14 -16.02 27.74
CA GLY A 11 1.74 -15.63 27.73
C GLY A 11 1.40 -14.45 26.82
N PHE A 12 0.24 -14.59 26.15
CA PHE A 12 -0.52 -13.60 25.38
C PHE A 12 -0.14 -13.52 23.88
N ALA A 13 -0.82 -14.24 23.00
CA ALA A 13 -2.19 -14.02 22.48
C ALA A 13 -2.23 -12.85 21.48
N ALA A 14 -2.69 -13.15 20.26
CA ALA A 14 -3.10 -12.26 19.18
C ALA A 14 -3.00 -10.75 19.50
N MET A 15 -1.88 -10.12 19.15
CA MET A 15 -1.78 -8.67 19.20
C MET A 15 -2.33 -8.10 17.90
N GLY A 16 -3.61 -7.72 17.94
CA GLY A 16 -4.05 -6.56 17.17
C GLY A 16 -3.15 -5.39 17.56
N ILE A 17 -2.43 -4.88 16.57
CA ILE A 17 -1.49 -3.77 16.75
C ILE A 17 -2.31 -2.54 17.15
N LEU A 18 -2.11 -2.07 18.40
CA LEU A 18 -2.54 -0.75 18.84
C LEU A 18 -1.64 0.28 18.14
N ILE A 19 -2.12 0.85 17.04
CA ILE A 19 -1.39 1.85 16.27
C ILE A 19 -1.42 3.17 17.03
N ALA A 20 -0.28 3.54 17.61
CA ALA A 20 0.01 4.92 17.96
C ALA A 20 0.19 5.68 16.64
N ALA A 21 -0.64 6.70 16.41
CA ALA A 21 -0.54 7.56 15.23
C ALA A 21 0.84 8.23 15.18
N MET A 22 1.77 7.61 14.45
CA MET A 22 2.97 8.28 13.98
C MET A 22 2.53 9.17 12.82
N ALA A 23 2.74 10.47 12.96
CA ALA A 23 2.53 11.42 11.88
C ALA A 23 3.50 11.08 10.74
N PHE A 24 3.05 10.30 9.76
CA PHE A 24 3.71 10.19 8.47
C PHE A 24 3.54 11.55 7.78
N VAL A 25 4.60 12.36 7.79
CA VAL A 25 4.65 13.67 7.13
C VAL A 25 4.83 13.52 5.60
N GLY A 26 4.29 12.45 5.01
CA GLY A 26 4.62 12.06 3.63
C GLY A 26 3.54 11.28 2.87
N GLY A 27 2.27 11.40 3.25
CA GLY A 27 1.16 10.85 2.45
C GLY A 27 1.20 11.38 1.01
N CYS A 28 0.68 10.61 0.07
CA CYS A 28 0.72 10.92 -1.36
C CYS A 28 0.05 12.27 -1.73
N GLY A 29 -0.70 12.91 -0.82
CA GLY A 29 -1.53 14.08 -1.08
C GLY A 29 -1.00 15.50 -0.79
N THR A 30 0.21 15.76 -0.29
CA THR A 30 0.59 17.16 0.05
C THR A 30 1.28 17.95 -1.07
N GLN A 31 0.48 18.51 -1.99
CA GLN A 31 0.82 19.74 -2.72
C GLN A 31 -0.28 20.81 -2.54
N ASN A 32 -0.18 21.59 -1.46
CA ASN A 32 -0.86 22.88 -1.41
C ASN A 32 -0.11 23.88 -2.32
N THR A 33 -0.63 24.09 -3.52
CA THR A 33 -0.12 25.11 -4.45
C THR A 33 -0.77 26.45 -4.14
N ASP A 34 -0.29 27.15 -3.10
CA ASP A 34 -0.52 28.59 -2.98
C ASP A 34 0.46 29.32 -3.89
N GLN A 35 0.10 29.50 -5.17
CA GLN A 35 0.79 30.42 -6.07
C GLN A 35 0.00 31.72 -6.24
N ASN A 36 0.34 32.72 -5.43
CA ASN A 36 0.24 34.10 -5.85
C ASN A 36 1.41 34.91 -5.27
N ASN A 37 2.47 35.11 -6.06
CA ASN A 37 3.02 36.44 -6.31
C ASN A 37 4.03 36.39 -7.46
N GLN A 38 3.78 37.20 -8.49
CA GLN A 38 4.75 37.50 -9.54
C GLN A 38 5.93 38.27 -8.96
N THR A 39 7.17 37.87 -9.27
CA THR A 39 8.23 38.81 -9.63
C THR A 39 9.34 38.09 -10.38
N ASN A 40 9.48 38.45 -11.67
CA ASN A 40 10.59 38.08 -12.54
C ASN A 40 11.91 38.64 -12.00
N VAL A 41 12.90 37.77 -11.75
CA VAL A 41 14.32 38.10 -11.98
C VAL A 41 15.02 36.85 -12.52
N SER A 42 15.51 36.97 -13.75
CA SER A 42 16.20 35.96 -14.53
C SER A 42 17.64 35.75 -14.02
N VAL A 43 17.99 34.51 -13.67
CA VAL A 43 19.38 34.02 -13.73
C VAL A 43 19.35 32.60 -14.26
N GLU A 44 19.92 32.42 -15.44
CA GLU A 44 20.07 31.13 -16.11
C GLU A 44 21.08 30.25 -15.36
N VAL A 45 20.62 29.09 -14.89
CA VAL A 45 21.50 27.94 -14.63
C VAL A 45 20.86 26.74 -15.32
N SER A 46 21.58 26.26 -16.34
CA SER A 46 21.32 25.04 -17.07
C SER A 46 21.40 23.83 -16.11
N ALA A 47 20.25 23.21 -15.87
CA ALA A 47 20.12 21.80 -15.56
C ALA A 47 18.81 21.35 -16.23
N GLY A 48 18.87 20.29 -17.03
CA GLY A 48 17.72 19.78 -17.75
C GLY A 48 16.61 19.40 -16.78
N ALA A 49 15.61 20.26 -16.66
CA ALA A 49 14.31 19.86 -16.17
C ALA A 49 13.62 19.15 -17.34
N GLU A 50 13.55 17.83 -17.29
CA GLU A 50 12.51 17.12 -18.02
C GLU A 50 11.19 17.73 -17.59
N ASN A 51 10.53 18.40 -18.54
CA ASN A 51 9.18 18.90 -18.37
C ASN A 51 8.27 17.68 -18.52
N THR A 52 8.29 16.78 -17.54
CA THR A 52 7.41 15.61 -17.49
C THR A 52 6.04 16.14 -17.10
N GLN A 53 5.18 16.29 -18.09
CA GLN A 53 3.74 16.42 -17.85
C GLN A 53 3.35 15.32 -16.86
N ALA A 54 2.84 15.70 -15.69
CA ALA A 54 2.53 14.75 -14.63
C ALA A 54 1.53 13.72 -15.17
N ASP A 55 1.88 12.45 -15.03
CA ASP A 55 1.06 11.34 -15.50
C ASP A 55 -0.22 11.29 -14.67
N THR A 56 -1.34 11.63 -15.29
CA THR A 56 -2.66 11.71 -14.62
C THR A 56 -3.19 10.34 -14.22
N ASP A 57 -2.58 9.26 -14.72
CA ASP A 57 -2.96 7.89 -14.35
C ASP A 57 -2.11 7.36 -13.18
N VAL A 58 -1.21 8.19 -12.63
CA VAL A 58 -0.33 7.86 -11.50
C VAL A 58 -0.64 8.74 -10.30
N VAL A 59 -0.90 8.12 -9.14
CA VAL A 59 -1.19 8.82 -7.88
C VAL A 59 0.09 9.22 -7.16
N CYS A 60 1.05 8.30 -7.06
CA CYS A 60 2.36 8.57 -6.47
C CYS A 60 3.40 7.57 -6.95
N TYR A 61 4.66 7.84 -6.62
CA TYR A 61 5.79 6.96 -6.82
C TYR A 61 6.37 6.53 -5.49
N ILE A 62 6.64 5.24 -5.31
CA ILE A 62 7.25 4.66 -4.10
C ILE A 62 8.60 4.07 -4.49
N ASP A 63 9.68 4.67 -3.96
CA ASP A 63 11.06 4.32 -4.31
C ASP A 63 11.35 4.35 -5.83
N GLY A 64 10.54 5.09 -6.59
CA GLY A 64 10.65 5.25 -8.05
C GLY A 64 9.60 4.48 -8.87
N ASP A 65 8.88 3.54 -8.26
CA ASP A 65 7.84 2.77 -8.95
C ASP A 65 6.49 3.49 -8.89
N ALA A 66 5.77 3.52 -10.01
CA ALA A 66 4.48 4.19 -10.12
C ALA A 66 3.34 3.39 -9.50
N VAL A 67 2.53 4.06 -8.67
CA VAL A 67 1.24 3.57 -8.18
C VAL A 67 0.14 4.14 -9.07
N SER A 68 -0.56 3.28 -9.80
CA SER A 68 -1.63 3.71 -10.71
C SER A 68 -2.89 4.15 -9.94
N VAL A 69 -3.72 4.96 -10.57
CA VAL A 69 -5.06 5.30 -10.06
C VAL A 69 -5.89 4.04 -9.80
N GLU A 70 -5.82 3.03 -10.68
CA GLU A 70 -6.56 1.78 -10.49
C GLU A 70 -6.10 0.98 -9.25
N GLU A 71 -4.79 0.86 -9.01
CA GLU A 71 -4.26 0.21 -7.81
C GLU A 71 -4.68 0.98 -6.55
N TYR A 72 -4.64 2.30 -6.60
CA TYR A 72 -5.02 3.15 -5.48
C TYR A 72 -6.52 3.04 -5.15
N VAL A 73 -7.39 3.07 -6.18
CA VAL A 73 -8.84 2.87 -6.03
C VAL A 73 -9.16 1.47 -5.49
N LEU A 74 -8.44 0.43 -5.92
CA LEU A 74 -8.59 -0.91 -5.38
C LEU A 74 -8.38 -0.93 -3.85
N LEU A 75 -7.31 -0.30 -3.37
CA LEU A 75 -7.04 -0.21 -1.93
C LEU A 75 -8.06 0.66 -1.21
N ALA A 76 -8.50 1.77 -1.82
CA ALA A 76 -9.56 2.61 -1.27
C ALA A 76 -10.87 1.82 -1.05
N GLU A 77 -11.29 1.01 -2.03
CA GLU A 77 -12.46 0.14 -1.91
C GLU A 77 -12.27 -0.95 -0.85
N ASN A 78 -11.09 -1.58 -0.80
CA ASN A 78 -10.78 -2.61 0.18
C ASN A 78 -10.85 -2.09 1.63
N HIS A 79 -10.42 -0.85 1.87
CA HIS A 79 -10.39 -0.23 3.20
C HIS A 79 -11.57 0.69 3.51
N LYS A 80 -12.50 0.87 2.57
CA LYS A 80 -13.70 1.70 2.78
C LYS A 80 -14.42 1.32 4.07
N ASN A 81 -14.66 0.02 4.27
CA ASN A 81 -15.39 -0.48 5.43
C ASN A 81 -14.64 -0.21 6.74
N ASP A 82 -13.30 -0.26 6.72
CA ASP A 82 -12.47 0.06 7.90
C ASP A 82 -12.66 1.51 8.37
N ILE A 83 -12.97 2.42 7.45
CA ILE A 83 -13.34 3.80 7.77
C ILE A 83 -14.79 3.88 8.23
N LEU A 84 -15.74 3.30 7.49
CA LEU A 84 -17.16 3.37 7.84
C LEU A 84 -17.44 2.84 9.25
N MET A 85 -16.76 1.76 9.67
CA MET A 85 -16.91 1.18 11.01
C MET A 85 -16.41 2.06 12.16
N ARG A 86 -15.66 3.13 11.88
CA ARG A 86 -15.18 4.08 12.90
C ARG A 86 -16.22 5.12 13.29
N TYR A 87 -17.26 5.29 12.48
CA TYR A 87 -18.26 6.34 12.60
C TYR A 87 -19.65 5.76 12.83
N THR A 88 -20.58 6.57 13.35
CA THR A 88 -21.96 6.14 13.52
C THR A 88 -22.70 6.12 12.17
N THR A 89 -23.78 5.35 12.11
CA THR A 89 -24.65 5.30 10.93
C THR A 89 -25.18 6.69 10.55
N GLU A 90 -25.45 7.58 11.51
CA GLU A 90 -25.91 8.94 11.23
C GLU A 90 -24.82 9.82 10.59
N GLN A 91 -23.56 9.61 10.98
CA GLN A 91 -22.41 10.33 10.41
C GLN A 91 -22.10 9.82 9.00
N VAL A 92 -22.03 8.50 8.82
CA VAL A 92 -21.71 7.87 7.52
C VAL A 92 -22.73 8.21 6.43
N ASN A 93 -24.00 8.44 6.79
CA ASN A 93 -25.05 8.78 5.83
C ASN A 93 -25.11 10.28 5.48
N GLN A 94 -24.20 11.11 6.00
CA GLN A 94 -24.12 12.50 5.56
C GLN A 94 -23.51 12.58 4.15
N PRO A 95 -24.03 13.45 3.27
CA PRO A 95 -23.57 13.54 1.88
C PRO A 95 -22.11 14.01 1.77
N ASP A 96 -21.63 14.78 2.73
CA ASP A 96 -20.27 15.31 2.85
C ASP A 96 -19.40 14.48 3.78
N PHE A 97 -19.78 13.23 4.10
CA PHE A 97 -19.07 12.37 5.04
C PHE A 97 -17.56 12.28 4.75
N TRP A 98 -17.16 12.07 3.50
CA TRP A 98 -15.75 11.89 3.14
C TRP A 98 -14.91 13.17 3.22
N GLU A 99 -15.54 14.34 3.11
CA GLU A 99 -14.90 15.65 3.04
C GLU A 99 -14.86 16.36 4.40
N GLN A 100 -15.89 16.17 5.22
CA GLN A 100 -16.04 16.95 6.45
C GLN A 100 -15.12 16.46 7.57
N GLU A 101 -14.68 17.40 8.41
CA GLU A 101 -13.95 17.09 9.63
C GLU A 101 -14.93 16.59 10.71
N ILE A 102 -14.73 15.34 11.16
CA ILE A 102 -15.51 14.70 12.23
C ILE A 102 -14.54 14.35 13.36
N ASP A 103 -14.78 14.91 14.55
CA ASP A 103 -13.95 14.69 15.74
C ASP A 103 -12.44 14.94 15.50
N GLY A 104 -12.12 15.98 14.72
CA GLY A 104 -10.73 16.37 14.42
C GLY A 104 -10.08 15.60 13.28
N LYS A 105 -10.85 14.82 12.50
CA LYS A 105 -10.32 13.97 11.43
C LYS A 105 -11.23 13.98 10.21
N VAL A 106 -10.64 14.03 9.02
CA VAL A 106 -11.37 13.89 7.75
C VAL A 106 -11.32 12.41 7.31
N PRO A 107 -12.46 11.75 7.06
CA PRO A 107 -12.46 10.32 6.70
C PRO A 107 -11.63 9.98 5.46
N ALA A 108 -11.60 10.85 4.44
CA ALA A 108 -10.74 10.67 3.27
C ALA A 108 -9.24 10.68 3.62
N GLU A 109 -8.78 11.62 4.47
CA GLU A 109 -7.38 11.67 4.91
C GLU A 109 -7.00 10.45 5.76
N GLN A 110 -7.93 9.94 6.57
CA GLN A 110 -7.72 8.70 7.31
C GLN A 110 -7.58 7.50 6.37
N LEU A 111 -8.38 7.45 5.30
CA LEU A 111 -8.28 6.41 4.29
C LEU A 111 -6.95 6.50 3.53
N GLU A 112 -6.56 7.69 3.11
CA GLU A 112 -5.26 7.94 2.47
C GLU A 112 -4.09 7.45 3.35
N THR A 113 -4.18 7.67 4.67
CA THR A 113 -3.16 7.17 5.61
C THR A 113 -3.06 5.65 5.60
N ILE A 114 -4.20 4.94 5.59
CA ILE A 114 -4.23 3.48 5.54
C ILE A 114 -3.66 2.99 4.20
N ILE A 115 -4.12 3.56 3.08
CA ILE A 115 -3.64 3.20 1.74
C ILE A 115 -2.13 3.44 1.63
N SER A 116 -1.62 4.57 2.13
CA SER A 116 -0.19 4.89 2.10
C SER A 116 0.62 3.87 2.88
N GLN A 117 0.14 3.44 4.05
CA GLN A 117 0.80 2.41 4.84
C GLN A 117 0.84 1.08 4.07
N ASP A 118 -0.30 0.61 3.57
CA ASP A 118 -0.41 -0.63 2.80
C ASP A 118 0.47 -0.61 1.55
N LEU A 119 0.49 0.49 0.80
CA LEU A 119 1.35 0.64 -0.37
C LEU A 119 2.84 0.60 0.00
N THR A 120 3.27 1.31 1.04
CA THR A 120 4.69 1.30 1.44
C THR A 120 5.15 -0.08 1.90
N GLU A 121 4.30 -0.83 2.61
CA GLU A 121 4.58 -2.21 3.00
C GLU A 121 4.62 -3.15 1.78
N ASN A 122 3.62 -3.08 0.91
CA ASN A 122 3.54 -3.88 -0.31
C ASN A 122 4.74 -3.63 -1.22
N TYR A 123 5.13 -2.38 -1.45
CA TYR A 123 6.27 -2.03 -2.30
C TYR A 123 7.60 -2.40 -1.63
N ALA A 124 7.72 -2.31 -0.31
CA ALA A 124 8.88 -2.85 0.41
C ALA A 124 9.02 -4.37 0.20
N ILE A 125 7.91 -5.12 0.31
CA ILE A 125 7.88 -6.57 0.01
C ILE A 125 8.28 -6.82 -1.45
N LYS A 126 7.72 -6.07 -2.40
CA LYS A 126 8.02 -6.16 -3.83
C LYS A 126 9.53 -5.97 -4.07
N HIS A 127 10.10 -4.85 -3.63
CA HIS A 127 11.51 -4.52 -3.87
C HIS A 127 12.45 -5.55 -3.25
N LEU A 128 12.17 -5.97 -2.01
CA LEU A 128 12.96 -7.02 -1.36
C LEU A 128 12.82 -8.36 -2.09
N ALA A 129 11.63 -8.73 -2.55
CA ALA A 129 11.44 -9.96 -3.33
C ALA A 129 12.19 -9.95 -4.66
N VAL A 130 12.30 -8.79 -5.34
CA VAL A 130 13.11 -8.61 -6.55
C VAL A 130 14.62 -8.66 -6.24
N GLU A 131 15.05 -8.04 -5.14
CA GLU A 131 16.44 -8.05 -4.68
C GLU A 131 16.90 -9.49 -4.37
N TRP A 132 16.09 -10.22 -3.60
CA TRP A 132 16.34 -11.59 -3.17
C TRP A 132 16.01 -12.66 -4.22
N LYS A 133 15.63 -12.23 -5.44
CA LYS A 133 15.34 -13.11 -6.60
C LYS A 133 14.21 -14.11 -6.33
N VAL A 134 13.23 -13.71 -5.54
CA VAL A 134 12.00 -14.46 -5.27
C VAL A 134 10.99 -14.26 -6.39
N THR A 135 11.00 -13.08 -7.01
CA THR A 135 10.16 -12.71 -8.16
C THR A 135 10.97 -11.84 -9.12
N GLU A 136 10.52 -11.78 -10.38
CA GLU A 136 10.91 -10.71 -11.29
C GLU A 136 10.14 -9.43 -10.95
N ASP A 137 10.65 -8.28 -11.40
CA ASP A 137 9.94 -7.00 -11.24
C ASP A 137 8.66 -7.00 -12.06
N TYR A 138 7.62 -6.33 -11.56
CA TYR A 138 6.27 -6.35 -12.13
C TYR A 138 5.52 -5.05 -11.83
N THR A 139 4.53 -4.76 -12.67
CA THR A 139 3.57 -3.66 -12.50
C THR A 139 2.22 -4.19 -12.00
N PHE A 140 1.32 -3.28 -11.60
CA PHE A 140 -0.06 -3.65 -11.28
C PHE A 140 -0.80 -4.27 -12.49
N GLU A 141 -0.50 -3.82 -13.71
CA GLU A 141 -1.04 -4.42 -14.95
C GLU A 141 -0.58 -5.87 -15.11
N ASP A 142 0.69 -6.16 -14.81
CA ASP A 142 1.22 -7.53 -14.86
C ASP A 142 0.54 -8.43 -13.82
N LEU A 143 0.16 -7.89 -12.66
CA LEU A 143 -0.63 -8.65 -11.67
C LEU A 143 -2.03 -8.98 -12.18
N LYS A 144 -2.70 -8.04 -12.86
CA LYS A 144 -4.00 -8.31 -13.49
C LYS A 144 -3.88 -9.39 -14.57
N ALA A 145 -2.86 -9.33 -15.43
CA ALA A 145 -2.63 -10.36 -16.44
C ALA A 145 -2.36 -11.74 -15.82
N GLN A 146 -1.55 -11.81 -14.76
CA GLN A 146 -1.29 -13.06 -14.03
C GLN A 146 -2.54 -13.61 -13.31
N MET A 147 -3.46 -12.74 -12.88
CA MET A 147 -4.75 -13.16 -12.35
C MET A 147 -5.61 -13.80 -13.44
N GLU A 148 -5.72 -13.15 -14.61
CA GLU A 148 -6.50 -13.66 -15.74
C GLU A 148 -5.98 -15.01 -16.21
N GLU A 149 -4.66 -15.16 -16.40
CA GLU A 149 -4.05 -16.44 -16.75
C GLU A 149 -4.38 -17.54 -15.73
N LYS A 150 -4.35 -17.20 -14.43
CA LYS A 150 -4.70 -18.14 -13.37
C LYS A 150 -6.18 -18.54 -13.41
N ASN A 151 -7.08 -17.59 -13.67
CA ASN A 151 -8.51 -17.83 -13.79
C ASN A 151 -8.81 -18.74 -14.99
N ASP A 152 -8.16 -18.50 -16.13
CA ASP A 152 -8.31 -19.29 -17.35
C ASP A 152 -7.82 -20.73 -17.14
N ALA A 153 -6.62 -20.89 -16.57
CA ALA A 153 -6.07 -22.21 -16.26
C ALA A 153 -6.97 -23.00 -15.29
N GLN A 154 -7.63 -22.30 -14.35
CA GLN A 154 -8.54 -22.93 -13.40
C GLN A 154 -9.87 -23.33 -14.07
N SER A 155 -10.38 -22.54 -15.02
CA SER A 155 -11.54 -22.89 -15.83
C SER A 155 -11.30 -24.11 -16.72
N ASP A 156 -10.11 -24.22 -17.32
CA ASP A 156 -9.76 -25.34 -18.21
C ASP A 156 -9.59 -26.68 -17.46
N SER A 157 -9.30 -26.61 -16.16
CA SER A 157 -9.11 -27.78 -15.29
C SER A 157 -10.40 -28.33 -14.67
N ALA A 158 -11.53 -27.64 -14.83
CA ALA A 158 -12.78 -27.98 -14.17
C ALA A 158 -13.49 -29.16 -14.86
N ASP A 159 -13.27 -30.38 -14.36
CA ASP A 159 -14.16 -31.52 -14.64
C ASP A 159 -15.53 -31.19 -14.03
N THR A 160 -16.53 -30.93 -14.87
CA THR A 160 -17.76 -30.17 -14.57
C THR A 160 -18.76 -30.88 -13.64
N THR A 161 -18.35 -31.93 -12.93
CA THR A 161 -19.30 -32.77 -12.16
C THR A 161 -19.30 -32.47 -10.66
N ASP A 162 -18.25 -31.87 -10.07
CA ASP A 162 -18.19 -31.60 -8.61
C ASP A 162 -17.31 -30.38 -8.22
N SER A 163 -17.37 -29.26 -8.96
CA SER A 163 -16.58 -28.06 -8.60
C SER A 163 -17.22 -27.27 -7.46
N TYR A 164 -16.77 -27.54 -6.22
CA TYR A 164 -17.11 -26.79 -4.99
C TYR A 164 -16.04 -25.73 -4.61
N GLY A 165 -15.25 -25.24 -5.58
CA GLY A 165 -14.15 -24.29 -5.35
C GLY A 165 -14.34 -22.94 -6.04
N LEU A 166 -13.66 -21.89 -5.55
CA LEU A 166 -13.62 -20.53 -6.13
C LEU A 166 -13.24 -20.62 -7.62
N THR A 167 -14.16 -20.37 -8.54
CA THR A 167 -13.92 -20.58 -9.98
C THR A 167 -13.09 -19.49 -10.65
N ALA A 168 -13.04 -18.29 -10.06
CA ALA A 168 -12.24 -17.17 -10.53
C ALA A 168 -11.95 -16.21 -9.36
N TYR A 169 -10.77 -15.59 -9.40
CA TYR A 169 -10.41 -14.47 -8.56
C TYR A 169 -10.94 -13.16 -9.17
N ASP A 170 -11.47 -12.29 -8.30
CA ASP A 170 -11.49 -10.86 -8.57
C ASP A 170 -10.16 -10.23 -8.15
N ILE A 171 -9.87 -9.03 -8.67
CA ILE A 171 -8.56 -8.38 -8.46
C ILE A 171 -8.27 -8.08 -6.98
N SER A 172 -9.29 -7.78 -6.16
CA SER A 172 -9.14 -7.57 -4.73
C SER A 172 -8.63 -8.83 -4.02
N LYS A 173 -9.29 -9.97 -4.25
CA LYS A 173 -8.86 -11.25 -3.69
C LYS A 173 -7.50 -11.69 -4.22
N TYR A 174 -7.23 -11.46 -5.51
CA TYR A 174 -5.96 -11.83 -6.10
C TYR A 174 -4.81 -10.99 -5.55
N TYR A 175 -4.99 -9.68 -5.40
CA TYR A 175 -3.99 -8.77 -4.85
C TYR A 175 -3.58 -9.17 -3.43
N SER A 176 -4.56 -9.41 -2.55
CA SER A 176 -4.30 -9.89 -1.18
C SER A 176 -3.60 -11.27 -1.17
N TYR A 177 -4.07 -12.20 -2.00
CA TYR A 177 -3.44 -13.51 -2.16
C TYR A 177 -1.99 -13.38 -2.66
N TRP A 178 -1.73 -12.51 -3.63
CA TRP A 178 -0.41 -12.32 -4.22
C TRP A 178 0.61 -11.87 -3.18
N TYR A 179 0.32 -10.77 -2.48
CA TYR A 179 1.25 -10.21 -1.49
C TYR A 179 1.47 -11.15 -0.30
N SER A 180 0.44 -11.84 0.19
CA SER A 180 0.59 -12.84 1.26
C SER A 180 1.54 -13.98 0.86
N ASN A 181 1.40 -14.50 -0.37
CA ASN A 181 2.31 -15.53 -0.86
C ASN A 181 3.71 -15.01 -1.14
N LEU A 182 3.83 -13.80 -1.70
CA LEU A 182 5.10 -13.17 -2.00
C LEU A 182 5.90 -12.95 -0.71
N GLN A 183 5.27 -12.40 0.33
CA GLN A 183 5.87 -12.20 1.64
C GLN A 183 6.31 -13.54 2.26
N THR A 184 5.47 -14.58 2.20
CA THR A 184 5.83 -15.92 2.69
C THR A 184 7.06 -16.48 1.97
N LYS A 185 7.13 -16.35 0.64
CA LYS A 185 8.29 -16.80 -0.14
C LYS A 185 9.54 -15.98 0.19
N LEU A 186 9.41 -14.67 0.35
CA LEU A 186 10.49 -13.77 0.76
C LEU A 186 11.06 -14.15 2.11
N MET A 187 10.20 -14.35 3.13
CA MET A 187 10.64 -14.77 4.46
C MET A 187 11.44 -16.08 4.41
N ASN A 188 10.91 -17.10 3.73
CA ASN A 188 11.60 -18.38 3.57
C ASN A 188 12.95 -18.23 2.86
N GLN A 189 13.01 -17.37 1.84
CA GLN A 189 14.24 -17.09 1.09
C GLN A 189 15.29 -16.38 1.96
N MET A 190 14.89 -15.39 2.75
CA MET A 190 15.81 -14.61 3.60
C MET A 190 16.34 -15.43 4.78
N ILE A 191 15.47 -16.15 5.47
CA ILE A 191 15.84 -17.02 6.60
C ILE A 191 16.72 -18.18 6.11
N GLY A 192 16.40 -18.75 4.95
CA GLY A 192 17.15 -19.88 4.39
C GLY A 192 18.56 -19.52 3.91
N ASN A 193 18.79 -18.27 3.49
CA ASN A 193 20.01 -17.87 2.78
C ASN A 193 20.82 -16.77 3.47
N SER A 194 20.36 -16.23 4.61
CA SER A 194 21.07 -15.23 5.40
C SER A 194 21.41 -15.74 6.80
N LYS A 195 22.43 -15.16 7.41
CA LYS A 195 22.70 -15.32 8.85
C LYS A 195 22.10 -14.18 9.68
N ASP A 196 21.68 -13.11 9.02
CA ASP A 196 21.18 -11.90 9.68
C ASP A 196 19.70 -12.02 10.05
N TYR A 197 19.00 -13.01 9.49
CA TYR A 197 17.58 -13.28 9.74
C TYR A 197 17.42 -14.72 10.22
N SER A 198 16.99 -14.89 11.48
CA SER A 198 16.87 -16.21 12.11
C SER A 198 15.45 -16.74 12.15
N ASP A 199 14.47 -15.83 12.14
CA ASP A 199 13.05 -16.18 12.15
C ASP A 199 12.20 -15.12 11.42
N ALA A 200 10.88 -15.35 11.41
CA ALA A 200 9.93 -14.48 10.73
C ALA A 200 9.90 -13.06 11.31
N GLN A 201 10.12 -12.89 12.62
CA GLN A 201 10.06 -11.58 13.26
C GLN A 201 11.21 -10.68 12.79
N ASP A 202 12.40 -11.26 12.60
CA ASP A 202 13.55 -10.52 12.06
C ASP A 202 13.25 -9.98 10.65
N VAL A 203 12.62 -10.80 9.80
CA VAL A 203 12.27 -10.41 8.43
C VAL A 203 11.14 -9.38 8.41
N GLU A 204 10.10 -9.57 9.23
CA GLU A 204 8.99 -8.60 9.37
C GLU A 204 9.51 -7.23 9.81
N ALA A 205 10.38 -7.19 10.84
CA ALA A 205 10.98 -5.95 11.31
C ALA A 205 11.79 -5.25 10.21
N TYR A 206 12.47 -6.01 9.36
CA TYR A 206 13.23 -5.45 8.23
C TYR A 206 12.32 -4.93 7.10
N ILE A 207 11.21 -5.62 6.80
CA ILE A 207 10.19 -5.13 5.88
C ILE A 207 9.62 -3.80 6.38
N THR A 208 9.25 -3.72 7.67
CA THR A 208 8.75 -2.49 8.29
C THR A 208 9.79 -1.37 8.21
N GLU A 209 11.06 -1.64 8.56
CA GLU A 209 12.13 -0.64 8.46
C GLU A 209 12.32 -0.14 7.01
N LYS A 210 12.20 -1.04 6.02
CA LYS A 210 12.28 -0.68 4.61
C LYS A 210 11.10 0.19 4.19
N ALA A 211 9.88 -0.17 4.59
CA ALA A 211 8.66 0.60 4.31
C ALA A 211 8.70 2.01 4.95
N GLU A 212 9.15 2.13 6.20
CA GLU A 212 9.31 3.42 6.89
C GLU A 212 10.32 4.35 6.21
N LYS A 213 11.29 3.78 5.48
CA LYS A 213 12.32 4.53 4.75
C LYS A 213 11.97 4.78 3.29
N SER A 214 10.85 4.25 2.80
CA SER A 214 10.42 4.42 1.42
C SER A 214 10.22 5.90 1.10
N VAL A 215 10.71 6.32 -0.07
CA VAL A 215 10.53 7.68 -0.56
C VAL A 215 9.27 7.75 -1.40
N ILE A 216 8.27 8.48 -0.92
CA ILE A 216 7.04 8.76 -1.64
C ILE A 216 7.18 10.09 -2.40
N ARG A 217 6.83 10.10 -3.69
CA ARG A 217 6.73 11.33 -4.49
C ARG A 217 5.33 11.42 -5.10
N PRO A 218 4.70 12.61 -5.16
CA PRO A 218 3.39 12.76 -5.77
C PRO A 218 3.44 12.46 -7.27
N GLY A 219 2.34 11.89 -7.79
CA GLY A 219 2.07 11.70 -9.21
C GLY A 219 1.27 12.86 -9.80
N GLY A 220 0.63 12.64 -10.94
CA GLY A 220 -0.27 13.62 -11.55
C GLY A 220 -1.69 13.59 -10.99
N ALA A 221 -2.14 12.44 -10.47
CA ALA A 221 -3.40 12.31 -9.75
C ALA A 221 -3.21 12.61 -8.26
N SER A 222 -4.11 13.41 -7.70
CA SER A 222 -4.16 13.70 -6.26
C SER A 222 -4.77 12.51 -5.51
N ALA A 223 -4.06 12.03 -4.49
CA ALA A 223 -4.47 10.87 -3.69
C ALA A 223 -5.82 11.07 -3.00
N THR A 224 -6.04 12.25 -2.42
CA THR A 224 -7.30 12.60 -1.79
C THR A 224 -8.41 12.79 -2.82
N ASP A 225 -8.14 13.43 -3.96
CA ASP A 225 -9.15 13.64 -5.00
C ASP A 225 -9.63 12.30 -5.59
N VAL A 226 -8.73 11.33 -5.79
CA VAL A 226 -9.10 9.98 -6.22
C VAL A 226 -10.08 9.32 -5.22
N ILE A 227 -9.87 9.50 -3.90
CA ILE A 227 -10.81 9.00 -2.89
C ILE A 227 -12.17 9.68 -2.99
N LEU A 228 -12.17 11.01 -3.10
CA LEU A 228 -13.40 11.80 -3.18
C LEU A 228 -14.20 11.48 -4.45
N GLU A 229 -13.53 11.37 -5.60
CA GLU A 229 -14.15 10.96 -6.86
C GLU A 229 -14.75 9.54 -6.78
N THR A 230 -14.13 8.65 -6.01
CA THR A 230 -14.62 7.27 -5.81
C THR A 230 -15.85 7.23 -4.89
N PHE A 231 -15.91 8.07 -3.84
CA PHE A 231 -16.91 7.90 -2.78
C PHE A 231 -17.84 9.07 -2.46
N ALA A 232 -17.54 10.30 -2.86
CA ALA A 232 -18.33 11.49 -2.51
C ALA A 232 -19.50 11.78 -3.49
N GLN A 233 -19.99 10.75 -4.21
CA GLN A 233 -21.05 10.87 -5.22
C GLN A 233 -22.47 10.79 -4.65
#